data_AF-A0A529M395-F1
#
_entry.id   AF-A0A529M395-F1
#
_cell.length_a   1.000
_cell.length_b   1.000
_cell.length_c   1.000
_cell.angle_alpha   90.00
_cell.angle_beta   90.00
_cell.angle_gamma   90.00
#
_symmetry.space_group_name_H-M   'P 1'
#
loop_
_entity.id
_entity.type
_entity.pdbx_description
1 polymer ?
#
loop_
_entity_poly.entity_id
_entity_poly.type
_entity_poly.pdbx_seq_one_letter_code
_entity_poly.pdbx_strand_id
1 'polypeptide(L)'
;MIIDTHLHLIDRSALRYPWLAGVPALNRDFSYEDYATEAQRVGVGRVLHMEVDVDAADIEAETARVEGLSRQSGSMLAGVIASCRPEEGDFAAYLERQRANPFVKGFRRVLHVVPDDLSEGAVFRD
;
A
#
# COMPACT_ATOMS: atom_id res chain seq x y z
N MET A 1 -6.52 18.53 -13.70
CA MET A 1 -5.86 17.97 -12.50
C MET A 1 -5.49 16.54 -12.82
N ILE A 2 -4.19 16.20 -12.75
CA ILE A 2 -3.74 14.80 -12.94
C ILE A 2 -3.84 14.09 -11.58
N ILE A 3 -4.34 12.85 -11.61
CA ILE A 3 -4.37 11.97 -10.45
C ILE A 3 -3.43 10.80 -10.75
N ASP A 4 -2.41 10.63 -9.93
CA ASP A 4 -1.59 9.42 -9.94
C ASP A 4 -2.29 8.36 -9.09
N THR A 5 -2.75 7.29 -9.71
CA THR A 5 -3.55 6.26 -9.03
C THR A 5 -2.72 5.11 -8.48
N HIS A 6 -1.38 5.14 -8.64
CA HIS A 6 -0.53 3.98 -8.35
C HIS A 6 0.87 4.39 -7.88
N LEU A 7 0.96 5.00 -6.69
CA LEU A 7 2.23 5.30 -6.04
C LEU A 7 2.64 4.21 -5.05
N HIS A 8 3.88 3.76 -5.11
CA HIS A 8 4.53 2.97 -4.06
C HIS A 8 5.55 3.82 -3.29
N LEU A 9 5.61 3.65 -1.97
CA LEU A 9 6.58 4.29 -1.09
C LEU A 9 7.34 3.23 -0.29
N ILE A 10 8.65 3.40 -0.15
CA ILE A 10 9.50 2.45 0.61
C ILE A 10 10.20 3.21 1.72
N ASP A 11 9.89 2.87 2.98
CA ASP A 11 10.65 3.31 4.15
C ASP A 11 11.08 2.10 4.99
N ARG A 12 12.31 1.63 4.76
CA ARG A 12 12.88 0.47 5.44
C ARG A 12 13.28 0.77 6.89
N SER A 13 13.25 2.03 7.32
CA SER A 13 13.43 2.38 8.73
C SER A 13 12.18 2.12 9.57
N ALA A 14 11.01 2.02 8.93
CA ALA A 14 9.72 1.87 9.59
C ALA A 14 9.00 0.55 9.30
N LEU A 15 9.19 -0.01 8.10
CA LEU A 15 8.45 -1.19 7.62
C LEU A 15 9.41 -2.24 7.05
N ARG A 16 9.03 -3.51 7.12
CA ARG A 16 9.79 -4.62 6.57
C ARG A 16 9.26 -4.98 5.19
N TYR A 17 10.18 -5.18 4.25
CA TYR A 17 9.89 -5.57 2.87
C TYR A 17 10.74 -6.78 2.48
N PRO A 18 10.37 -8.01 2.88
CA PRO A 18 11.21 -9.19 2.66
C PRO A 18 11.62 -9.40 1.19
N TRP A 19 10.75 -9.03 0.24
CA TRP A 19 10.97 -9.20 -1.19
C TRP A 19 12.05 -8.28 -1.77
N LEU A 20 12.39 -7.15 -1.13
CA LEU A 20 13.37 -6.19 -1.66
C LEU A 20 14.77 -6.80 -1.82
N ALA A 21 15.14 -7.76 -0.96
CA ALA A 21 16.42 -8.45 -1.06
C ALA A 21 16.59 -9.18 -2.40
N GLY A 22 15.50 -9.60 -3.03
CA GLY A 22 15.48 -10.24 -4.35
C GLY A 22 15.53 -9.27 -5.54
N VAL A 23 15.40 -7.95 -5.30
CA VAL A 23 15.32 -6.93 -6.37
C VAL A 23 16.29 -5.78 -6.08
N PRO A 24 17.60 -5.95 -6.35
CA PRO A 24 18.63 -4.97 -5.95
C PRO A 24 18.38 -3.53 -6.42
N ALA A 25 17.78 -3.34 -7.60
CA ALA A 25 17.46 -2.02 -8.13
C ALA A 25 16.43 -1.24 -7.29
N LEU A 26 15.58 -1.96 -6.54
CA LEU A 26 14.55 -1.39 -5.68
C LEU A 26 14.93 -1.43 -4.19
N ASN A 27 16.04 -2.07 -3.82
CA ASN A 27 16.46 -2.25 -2.43
C ASN A 27 17.06 -0.97 -1.82
N ARG A 28 16.28 0.10 -1.80
CA ARG A 28 16.57 1.41 -1.22
C ARG A 28 15.27 2.10 -0.82
N ASP A 29 15.38 3.19 -0.07
CA ASP A 29 14.21 3.97 0.32
C ASP A 29 13.71 4.82 -0.85
N PHE A 30 12.39 5.01 -0.90
CA PHE A 30 11.68 5.86 -1.85
C PHE A 30 10.67 6.68 -1.06
N SER A 31 11.08 7.89 -0.69
CA SER A 31 10.32 8.77 0.20
C SER A 31 9.17 9.47 -0.52
N TYR A 32 8.18 9.93 0.25
CA TYR A 32 7.09 10.73 -0.30
C TYR A 32 7.58 12.11 -0.75
N GLU A 33 8.57 12.67 -0.06
CA GLU A 33 9.16 13.97 -0.32
C GLU A 33 9.88 13.99 -1.68
N ASP A 34 10.66 12.95 -1.99
CA ASP A 34 11.32 12.80 -3.29
C ASP A 34 10.28 12.67 -4.41
N TYR A 35 9.27 11.84 -4.20
CA TYR A 35 8.17 11.68 -5.16
C TYR A 35 7.42 13.00 -5.39
N ALA A 36 7.03 13.70 -4.31
CA ALA A 36 6.21 14.90 -4.38
C ALA A 36 6.92 16.01 -5.16
N THR A 37 8.24 16.13 -4.99
CA THR A 37 9.08 17.10 -5.71
C THR A 37 8.97 16.92 -7.22
N GLU A 38 9.03 15.67 -7.72
CA GLU A 38 8.97 15.39 -9.15
C GLU A 38 7.52 15.39 -9.67
N ALA A 39 6.58 14.81 -8.93
CA ALA A 39 5.18 14.71 -9.31
C ALA A 39 4.50 16.09 -9.46
N GLN A 40 4.83 17.04 -8.58
CA GLN A 40 4.31 18.41 -8.68
C GLN A 40 4.78 19.13 -9.94
N ARG A 41 6.04 18.91 -10.38
CA ARG A 41 6.60 19.54 -11.59
C ARG A 41 5.85 19.13 -12.86
N VAL A 42 5.26 17.95 -12.87
CA VAL A 42 4.47 17.42 -13.99
C VAL A 42 2.95 17.60 -13.80
N GLY A 43 2.52 18.31 -12.75
CA GLY A 43 1.12 18.69 -12.55
C GLY A 43 0.22 17.65 -11.89
N VAL A 44 0.79 16.64 -11.23
CA VAL A 44 0.03 15.75 -10.33
C VAL A 44 -0.53 16.57 -9.18
N GLY A 45 -1.83 16.44 -8.92
CA GLY A 45 -2.52 17.17 -7.84
C GLY A 45 -3.10 16.26 -6.76
N ARG A 46 -3.26 14.97 -7.04
CA ARG A 46 -3.73 13.96 -6.08
C ARG A 46 -3.09 12.62 -6.37
N VAL A 47 -2.93 11.81 -5.32
CA VAL A 47 -2.25 10.52 -5.40
C VAL A 47 -2.96 9.47 -4.58
N LEU A 48 -3.05 8.25 -5.10
CA LEU A 48 -3.38 7.06 -4.31
C LEU A 48 -2.10 6.25 -4.08
N HIS A 49 -1.85 5.97 -2.81
CA HIS A 49 -0.84 5.00 -2.43
C HIS A 49 -1.37 3.59 -2.69
N MET A 50 -0.52 2.74 -3.25
CA MET A 50 -0.77 1.33 -3.47
C MET A 50 0.17 0.56 -2.55
N GLU A 51 -0.37 -0.41 -1.79
CA GLU A 51 0.40 -1.29 -0.92
C GLU A 51 1.65 -1.88 -1.59
N VAL A 52 2.68 -2.15 -0.80
CA VAL A 52 4.01 -2.50 -1.31
C VAL A 52 4.40 -3.94 -0.93
N ASP A 53 3.42 -4.78 -0.57
CA ASP A 53 3.61 -6.14 -0.07
C ASP A 53 4.63 -6.20 1.08
N VAL A 54 4.42 -5.35 2.08
CA VAL A 54 5.16 -5.38 3.34
C VAL A 54 4.99 -6.74 4.03
N ASP A 55 5.86 -7.01 5.00
CA ASP A 55 5.65 -8.10 5.96
C ASP A 55 4.21 -8.06 6.51
N ALA A 56 3.56 -9.22 6.65
CA ALA A 56 2.15 -9.29 7.03
C ALA A 56 1.86 -8.56 8.36
N ALA A 57 2.81 -8.56 9.29
CA ALA A 57 2.67 -7.86 10.57
C ALA A 57 2.76 -6.32 10.45
N ASP A 58 3.19 -5.79 9.29
CA ASP A 58 3.34 -4.36 9.01
C ASP A 58 2.22 -3.80 8.11
N ILE A 59 1.25 -4.61 7.66
CA ILE A 59 0.17 -4.18 6.74
C ILE A 59 -0.63 -2.99 7.30
N GLU A 60 -1.08 -3.05 8.56
CA GLU A 60 -1.83 -1.94 9.17
C GLU A 60 -0.90 -0.73 9.45
N ALA A 61 0.38 -0.98 9.72
CA ALA A 61 1.38 0.06 9.94
C ALA A 61 1.68 0.85 8.65
N GLU A 62 1.68 0.20 7.49
CA GLU A 62 1.83 0.85 6.18
C GLU A 62 0.68 1.85 5.95
N THR A 63 -0.58 1.41 6.13
CA THR A 63 -1.76 2.30 6.03
C THR A 63 -1.66 3.49 6.98
N ALA A 64 -1.37 3.25 8.26
CA ALA A 64 -1.26 4.30 9.26
C ALA A 64 -0.15 5.31 8.94
N ARG A 65 0.98 4.82 8.41
CA ARG A 65 2.10 5.65 7.99
C ARG A 65 1.72 6.59 6.85
N VAL A 66 1.09 6.06 5.80
CA VAL A 66 0.69 6.87 4.64
C VAL A 66 -0.40 7.88 5.02
N GLU A 67 -1.31 7.51 5.92
CA GLU A 67 -2.28 8.47 6.47
C GLU A 67 -1.59 9.57 7.30
N GLY A 68 -0.51 9.24 8.01
CA GLY A 68 0.35 10.24 8.66
C GLY A 68 0.93 11.24 7.66
N LEU A 69 1.46 10.74 6.53
CA LEU A 69 2.00 11.57 5.44
C LEU A 69 0.92 12.42 4.76
N SER A 70 -0.32 11.92 4.64
CA SER A 70 -1.43 12.67 4.04
C SER A 70 -1.87 13.87 4.87
N ARG A 71 -1.55 13.89 6.17
CA ARG A 71 -1.88 14.99 7.08
C ARG A 71 -0.84 16.12 7.05
N GLN A 72 0.29 15.93 6.37
CA GLN A 72 1.28 16.99 6.17
C GLN A 72 0.75 18.09 5.25
N SER A 73 1.18 19.33 5.48
CA SER A 73 0.76 20.47 4.66
C SER A 73 1.24 20.30 3.22
N GLY A 74 0.34 20.51 2.25
CA GLY A 74 0.64 20.33 0.82
C GLY A 74 0.72 18.87 0.35
N SER A 75 0.39 17.90 1.19
CA SER A 75 0.35 16.50 0.77
C SER A 75 -0.72 16.26 -0.29
N MET A 76 -0.37 15.47 -1.32
CA MET A 76 -1.24 15.08 -2.43
C MET A 76 -1.89 13.72 -2.18
N LEU A 77 -1.47 12.99 -1.14
CA LEU A 77 -2.01 11.67 -0.79
C LEU A 77 -3.49 11.80 -0.43
N ALA A 78 -4.35 11.13 -1.22
CA ALA A 78 -5.79 11.19 -1.11
C ALA A 78 -6.41 9.88 -0.57
N GLY A 79 -5.60 8.84 -0.39
CA GLY A 79 -6.01 7.56 0.15
C GLY A 79 -5.01 6.45 -0.11
N VAL A 80 -5.31 5.27 0.44
CA VAL A 80 -4.53 4.04 0.23
C VAL A 80 -5.39 2.95 -0.40
N ILE A 81 -4.76 2.13 -1.22
CA ILE A 81 -5.20 0.77 -1.53
C ILE A 81 -4.37 -0.15 -0.64
N ALA A 82 -4.99 -0.66 0.43
CA ALA A 82 -4.30 -1.42 1.47
C ALA A 82 -4.02 -2.87 1.05
N SER A 83 -2.95 -3.47 1.57
CA SER A 83 -2.71 -4.92 1.38
C SER A 83 -3.79 -5.71 2.11
N CYS A 84 -4.19 -6.86 1.58
CA CYS A 84 -5.09 -7.77 2.30
C CYS A 84 -4.67 -9.23 2.12
N ARG A 85 -5.24 -10.13 2.92
CA ARG A 85 -5.05 -11.58 2.85
C ARG A 85 -6.39 -12.31 2.87
N PRO A 86 -7.15 -12.32 1.76
CA PRO A 86 -8.45 -13.00 1.71
C PRO A 86 -8.36 -14.50 1.98
N GLU A 87 -7.18 -15.10 1.81
CA GLU A 87 -6.92 -16.49 2.14
C GLU A 87 -6.82 -16.79 3.66
N GLU A 88 -6.76 -15.76 4.53
CA GLU A 88 -6.60 -15.91 5.98
C GLU A 88 -7.96 -15.89 6.71
N GLY A 89 -8.12 -16.74 7.72
CA GLY A 89 -9.39 -16.91 8.43
C GLY A 89 -9.86 -15.69 9.24
N ASP A 90 -8.97 -14.75 9.53
CA ASP A 90 -9.27 -13.48 10.21
C ASP A 90 -9.48 -12.30 9.24
N PHE A 91 -9.46 -12.55 7.92
CA PHE A 91 -9.64 -11.52 6.90
C PHE A 91 -10.91 -10.70 7.08
N ALA A 92 -12.05 -11.32 7.38
CA ALA A 92 -13.30 -10.60 7.59
C ALA A 92 -13.20 -9.57 8.72
N ALA A 93 -12.53 -9.92 9.82
CA ALA A 93 -12.31 -9.01 10.93
C ALA A 93 -11.33 -7.89 10.55
N TYR A 94 -10.29 -8.19 9.77
CA TYR A 94 -9.38 -7.20 9.20
C TYR A 94 -10.12 -6.21 8.29
N LEU A 95 -10.92 -6.72 7.34
CA LEU A 95 -11.65 -5.95 6.36
C LEU A 95 -12.57 -4.93 7.04
N GLU A 96 -13.33 -5.35 8.06
CA GLU A 96 -14.23 -4.45 8.79
C GLU A 96 -13.46 -3.33 9.51
N ARG A 97 -12.30 -3.62 10.12
CA ARG A 97 -11.46 -2.58 10.73
C ARG A 97 -10.95 -1.58 9.69
N GLN A 98 -10.48 -2.05 8.54
CA GLN A 98 -9.93 -1.17 7.51
C GLN A 98 -11.03 -0.37 6.78
N ARG A 99 -12.22 -0.95 6.57
CA ARG A 99 -13.37 -0.24 5.99
C ARG A 99 -13.87 0.90 6.88
N ALA A 100 -13.68 0.80 8.19
CA ALA A 100 -13.98 1.89 9.12
C ALA A 100 -13.00 3.08 8.98
N ASN A 101 -11.83 2.90 8.37
CA ASN A 101 -10.91 3.99 8.05
C ASN A 101 -11.28 4.64 6.71
N PRO A 102 -11.80 5.88 6.69
CA PRO A 102 -12.19 6.55 5.45
C PRO A 102 -11.01 6.87 4.53
N PHE A 103 -9.76 6.78 4.99
CA PHE A 103 -8.57 6.96 4.16
C PHE A 103 -8.28 5.73 3.28
N VAL A 104 -8.77 4.55 3.66
CA VAL A 104 -8.70 3.34 2.84
C VAL A 104 -9.73 3.43 1.72
N LYS A 105 -9.28 3.30 0.47
CA LYS A 105 -10.11 3.44 -0.76
C LYS A 105 -10.28 2.13 -1.52
N GLY A 106 -9.55 1.09 -1.12
CA GLY A 106 -9.62 -0.23 -1.71
C GLY A 106 -8.59 -1.17 -1.10
N PHE A 107 -8.53 -2.37 -1.64
CA PHE A 107 -7.65 -3.43 -1.18
C PHE A 107 -6.94 -4.07 -2.38
N ARG A 108 -5.73 -4.58 -2.16
CA ARG A 108 -4.98 -5.37 -3.14
C ARG A 108 -4.35 -6.59 -2.48
N ARG A 109 -4.41 -7.71 -3.18
CA ARG A 109 -3.61 -8.90 -2.90
C ARG A 109 -2.68 -9.15 -4.09
N VAL A 110 -1.37 -9.23 -3.85
CA VAL A 110 -0.39 -9.57 -4.89
C VAL A 110 -0.48 -11.07 -5.22
N LEU A 111 -1.14 -11.42 -6.33
CA LEU A 111 -1.36 -12.83 -6.70
C LEU A 111 -0.23 -13.43 -7.56
N HIS A 112 0.53 -12.63 -8.30
CA HIS A 112 1.55 -13.13 -9.24
C HIS A 112 2.82 -13.69 -8.56
N VAL A 113 2.89 -13.67 -7.22
CA VAL A 113 4.00 -14.18 -6.41
C VAL A 113 3.60 -15.39 -5.56
N VAL A 114 2.36 -15.86 -5.68
CA VAL A 114 1.82 -17.03 -4.98
C VAL A 114 1.26 -18.04 -5.99
N PRO A 115 0.99 -19.29 -5.56
CA PRO A 115 0.31 -20.27 -6.41
C PRO A 115 -1.05 -19.77 -6.94
N ASP A 116 -1.38 -20.10 -8.18
CA ASP A 116 -2.63 -19.67 -8.83
C ASP A 116 -3.88 -20.15 -8.08
N ASP A 117 -3.81 -21.36 -7.50
CA ASP A 117 -4.91 -22.02 -6.78
C ASP A 117 -5.29 -21.34 -5.45
N LEU A 118 -4.43 -20.46 -4.91
CA LEU A 118 -4.74 -19.68 -3.71
C LEU A 118 -6.01 -18.84 -3.89
N SER A 119 -6.19 -18.26 -5.07
CA SER A 119 -7.38 -17.45 -5.40
C SER A 119 -8.64 -18.28 -5.68
N GLU A 120 -8.49 -19.59 -5.87
CA GLU A 120 -9.59 -20.53 -6.12
C GLU A 120 -10.14 -21.14 -4.81
N GLY A 121 -9.38 -21.04 -3.72
CA GLY A 121 -9.74 -21.53 -2.40
C GLY A 121 -11.06 -20.95 -1.89
N ALA A 122 -11.81 -21.74 -1.12
CA ALA A 122 -13.12 -21.32 -0.59
C ALA A 122 -13.02 -20.06 0.28
N VAL A 123 -12.05 -20.03 1.21
CA VAL A 123 -11.83 -18.90 2.11
C VAL A 123 -11.59 -17.58 1.36
N PHE A 124 -10.88 -17.63 0.22
CA PHE A 124 -10.57 -16.45 -0.58
C PHE A 124 -11.81 -15.87 -1.29
N ARG A 125 -12.78 -16.72 -1.63
CA ARG A 125 -13.95 -16.36 -2.45
C ARG A 125 -15.18 -15.94 -1.64
N ASP A 126 -15.22 -16.30 -0.36
CA ASP A 126 -16.31 -16.03 0.58
C ASP A 126 -16.16 -14.66 1.27
#